data_AF-A0A7T6APB9-F1
#
_entry.id   AF-A0A7T6APB9-F1
#
_cell.length_a   1.000
_cell.length_b   1.000
_cell.length_c   1.000
_cell.angle_alpha   90.00
_cell.angle_beta   90.00
_cell.angle_gamma   90.00
#
_symmetry.space_group_name_H-M   'P 1'
#
loop_
_entity.id
_entity.type
_entity.pdbx_description
1 polymer ?
#
loop_
_entity_poly.entity_id
_entity_poly.type
_entity_poly.pdbx_seq_one_letter_code
_entity_poly.pdbx_strand_id
1 'polypeptide(L)'
;MNLLILQDIPAIPGTKECRRYHLHESQVQSALKRAARMAKLTKRVKSHTFRHSFATHLLQADCDIRTIQTMLGHTDMRTTMMYTHCIPDRTAKEAKNPLDF
;
A
#
# COMPACT_ATOMS: atom_id res chain seq x y z
N MET A 1 -6.09 -13.32 25.66
CA MET A 1 -6.08 -12.16 24.74
C MET A 1 -7.16 -12.32 23.69
N ASN A 2 -8.40 -11.89 23.95
CA ASN A 2 -9.36 -11.38 22.95
C ASN A 2 -10.71 -11.12 23.63
N LEU A 3 -10.86 -9.93 24.21
CA LEU A 3 -12.16 -9.41 24.67
C LEU A 3 -12.42 -7.97 24.19
N LEU A 4 -11.46 -7.35 23.47
CA LEU A 4 -11.53 -5.95 23.06
C LEU A 4 -12.16 -5.71 21.67
N ILE A 5 -12.44 -6.74 20.87
CA ILE A 5 -12.99 -6.56 19.50
C ILE A 5 -14.52 -6.72 19.43
N LEU A 6 -15.18 -7.03 20.55
CA LEU A 6 -16.65 -7.19 20.61
C LEU A 6 -17.38 -5.97 21.20
N GLN A 7 -16.66 -4.97 21.71
CA GLN A 7 -17.28 -3.85 22.44
C GLN A 7 -17.81 -2.71 21.54
N ASP A 8 -17.48 -2.71 20.24
CA ASP A 8 -17.81 -1.61 19.30
C ASP A 8 -18.66 -2.05 18.10
N ILE A 9 -19.60 -2.99 18.26
CA ILE A 9 -20.55 -3.31 17.17
C ILE A 9 -21.71 -2.31 17.24
N PRO A 10 -21.84 -1.36 16.29
CA PRO A 10 -22.92 -0.38 16.33
C PRO A 10 -24.28 -1.06 16.15
N ALA A 11 -25.24 -0.64 16.97
CA ALA A 11 -26.64 -1.04 16.82
C ALA A 11 -27.25 -0.37 15.58
N ILE A 12 -28.05 -1.11 14.82
CA ILE A 12 -28.76 -0.56 13.66
C ILE A 12 -29.90 0.34 14.19
N PRO A 13 -29.97 1.62 13.80
CA PRO A 13 -31.03 2.52 14.23
C PRO A 13 -32.42 1.92 13.97
N GLY A 14 -33.27 1.86 15.01
CA GLY A 14 -34.62 1.31 14.90
C GLY A 14 -34.74 -0.21 15.01
N THR A 15 -33.65 -0.93 15.31
CA THR A 15 -33.70 -2.38 15.58
C THR A 15 -32.88 -2.75 16.83
N LYS A 16 -33.05 -3.98 17.35
CA LYS A 16 -32.19 -4.54 18.41
C LYS A 16 -30.96 -5.28 17.84
N GLU A 17 -30.71 -5.20 16.53
CA GLU A 17 -29.59 -5.89 15.89
C GLU A 17 -28.31 -5.03 15.95
N CYS A 18 -27.18 -5.66 16.26
CA CYS A 18 -25.86 -5.05 16.12
C CYS A 18 -25.17 -5.66 14.90
N ARG A 19 -24.69 -4.84 13.96
CA ARG A 19 -23.95 -5.31 12.78
C ARG A 19 -22.61 -4.63 12.64
N ARG A 20 -21.63 -5.41 12.19
CA ARG A 20 -20.31 -4.90 11.80
C ARG A 20 -20.43 -4.33 10.39
N TYR A 21 -20.07 -3.08 10.24
CA TYR A 21 -19.95 -2.42 8.95
C TYR A 21 -18.48 -2.31 8.55
N HIS A 22 -18.22 -2.26 7.26
CA HIS A 22 -16.90 -1.84 6.78
C HIS A 22 -16.61 -0.42 7.25
N LEU A 23 -15.38 -0.18 7.69
CA LEU A 23 -14.91 1.17 8.01
C LEU A 23 -15.06 2.04 6.76
N HIS A 24 -15.78 3.15 6.91
CA HIS A 24 -15.84 4.17 5.87
C HIS A 24 -14.44 4.73 5.62
N GLU A 25 -14.08 4.96 4.34
CA GLU A 25 -12.73 5.37 3.94
C GLU A 25 -12.26 6.62 4.70
N SER A 26 -13.15 7.58 4.95
CA SER A 26 -12.83 8.82 5.68
C SER A 26 -12.25 8.56 7.07
N GLN A 27 -12.66 7.47 7.75
CA GLN A 27 -12.13 7.12 9.06
C GLN A 27 -10.66 6.71 8.96
N VAL A 28 -10.31 5.92 7.96
CA VAL A 28 -8.92 5.52 7.68
C VAL A 28 -8.09 6.75 7.31
N GLN A 29 -8.57 7.61 6.41
CA GLN A 29 -7.85 8.82 6.00
C GLN A 29 -7.61 9.77 7.19
N SER A 30 -8.59 9.88 8.10
CA SER A 30 -8.47 10.72 9.30
C SER A 30 -7.46 10.16 10.29
N ALA A 31 -7.46 8.84 10.50
CA ALA A 31 -6.45 8.16 11.31
C ALA A 31 -5.04 8.35 10.72
N LEU A 32 -4.87 8.17 9.41
CA LEU A 32 -3.60 8.37 8.72
C LEU A 32 -3.10 9.82 8.81
N LYS A 33 -3.99 10.81 8.67
CA LYS A 33 -3.63 12.23 8.83
C LYS A 33 -3.09 12.53 10.23
N ARG A 34 -3.72 11.97 11.27
CA ARG A 34 -3.24 12.10 12.66
C ARG A 34 -1.87 11.44 12.84
N ALA A 35 -1.71 10.22 12.36
CA ALA A 35 -0.45 9.48 12.44
C ALA A 35 0.69 10.20 11.72
N ALA A 36 0.46 10.70 10.50
CA ALA A 36 1.45 11.44 9.73
C ALA A 36 1.89 12.73 10.44
N ARG A 37 0.96 13.44 11.10
CA ARG A 37 1.27 14.63 11.91
C ARG A 37 2.13 14.27 13.12
N MET A 38 1.81 13.18 13.81
CA MET A 38 2.60 12.69 14.95
C MET A 38 4.01 12.28 14.53
N ALA A 39 4.14 11.66 13.35
CA ALA A 39 5.42 11.30 12.73
C ALA A 39 6.18 12.50 12.13
N LYS A 40 5.66 13.73 12.26
CA LYS A 40 6.25 14.97 11.71
C LYS A 40 6.51 14.91 10.19
N LEU A 41 5.69 14.16 9.46
CA LEU A 41 5.78 14.10 7.99
C LEU A 41 5.21 15.39 7.39
N THR A 42 6.05 16.09 6.62
CA THR A 42 5.67 17.34 5.94
C THR A 42 4.88 17.10 4.66
N LYS A 43 5.06 15.93 4.04
CA LYS A 43 4.36 15.53 2.83
C LYS A 43 2.96 14.99 3.15
N ARG A 44 2.03 15.16 2.21
CA ARG A 44 0.67 14.62 2.33
C ARG A 44 0.70 13.09 2.28
N VAL A 45 0.20 12.45 3.34
CA VAL A 45 0.07 10.98 3.44
C VAL A 45 -1.40 10.58 3.35
N LYS A 46 -1.69 9.65 2.44
CA LYS A 46 -2.99 8.96 2.30
C LYS A 46 -2.77 7.45 2.24
N SER A 47 -3.86 6.68 2.24
CA SER A 47 -3.82 5.22 2.02
C SER A 47 -2.96 4.81 0.82
N HIS A 48 -3.13 5.50 -0.31
CA HIS A 48 -2.38 5.22 -1.54
C HIS A 48 -0.89 5.51 -1.41
N THR A 49 -0.46 6.43 -0.54
CA THR A 49 0.97 6.69 -0.28
C THR A 49 1.68 5.43 0.19
N PHE A 50 1.07 4.67 1.10
CA PHE A 50 1.63 3.41 1.58
C PHE A 50 1.70 2.34 0.49
N ARG A 51 0.68 2.26 -0.37
CA ARG A 51 0.68 1.36 -1.53
C ARG A 51 1.83 1.68 -2.48
N HIS A 52 2.10 2.97 -2.73
CA HIS A 52 3.26 3.36 -3.52
C HIS A 52 4.58 3.01 -2.83
N SER A 53 4.73 3.30 -1.53
CA SER A 53 5.93 2.94 -0.78
C SER A 53 6.21 1.43 -0.80
N PHE A 54 5.17 0.60 -0.66
CA PHE A 54 5.29 -0.85 -0.76
C PHE A 54 5.84 -1.29 -2.13
N ALA A 55 5.26 -0.79 -3.21
CA ALA A 55 5.70 -1.12 -4.56
C ALA A 55 7.15 -0.67 -4.84
N THR A 56 7.50 0.57 -4.44
CA THR A 56 8.86 1.08 -4.60
C THR A 56 9.88 0.29 -3.78
N HIS A 57 9.55 -0.09 -2.54
CA HIS A 57 10.46 -0.89 -1.71
C HIS A 57 10.68 -2.30 -2.27
N LEU A 58 9.63 -2.95 -2.80
CA LEU A 58 9.78 -4.25 -3.44
C LEU A 58 10.68 -4.17 -4.67
N LEU A 59 10.48 -3.13 -5.50
CA LEU A 59 11.29 -2.94 -6.69
C LEU A 59 12.75 -2.60 -6.33
N GLN A 60 12.97 -1.87 -5.23
CA GLN A 60 14.32 -1.59 -4.70
C GLN A 60 15.03 -2.82 -4.12
N ALA A 61 14.26 -3.82 -3.70
CA ALA A 61 14.75 -5.11 -3.24
C ALA A 61 14.91 -6.13 -4.39
N ASP A 62 14.97 -5.64 -5.64
CA ASP A 62 15.10 -6.44 -6.86
C ASP A 62 14.00 -7.51 -7.02
N CYS A 63 12.81 -7.25 -6.45
CA CYS A 63 11.67 -8.11 -6.67
C CYS A 63 11.20 -7.96 -8.11
N ASP A 64 10.94 -9.09 -8.76
CA ASP A 64 10.43 -9.14 -10.12
C ASP A 64 9.13 -8.32 -10.26
N ILE A 65 9.07 -7.51 -11.32
CA ILE A 65 7.98 -6.56 -11.52
C ILE A 65 6.62 -7.25 -11.77
N ARG A 66 6.61 -8.48 -12.29
CA ARG A 66 5.38 -9.27 -12.45
C ARG A 66 4.90 -9.83 -11.11
N THR A 67 5.83 -10.16 -10.22
CA THR A 67 5.51 -10.50 -8.82
C THR A 67 4.88 -9.30 -8.11
N ILE A 68 5.47 -8.12 -8.25
CA ILE A 68 4.91 -6.87 -7.69
C ILE A 68 3.51 -6.59 -8.25
N GLN A 69 3.30 -6.75 -9.56
CA GLN A 69 1.98 -6.59 -10.19
C GLN A 69 0.93 -7.51 -9.55
N THR A 70 1.29 -8.77 -9.32
CA THR A 70 0.40 -9.76 -8.71
C THR A 70 0.08 -9.38 -7.26
N MET A 71 1.07 -8.96 -6.48
CA MET A 71 0.87 -8.53 -5.09
C MET A 71 0.00 -7.27 -4.97
N LEU A 72 0.09 -6.36 -5.95
CA LEU A 72 -0.76 -5.17 -6.00
C LEU A 72 -2.15 -5.48 -6.57
N GLY A 73 -2.33 -6.59 -7.28
CA GLY A 73 -3.59 -6.91 -7.97
C GLY A 73 -3.86 -5.97 -9.15
N HIS A 74 -2.82 -5.55 -9.88
CA HIS A 74 -2.98 -4.72 -11.07
C HIS A 74 -3.28 -5.59 -12.29
N THR A 75 -4.40 -5.29 -12.97
CA THR A 75 -4.79 -5.99 -14.21
C THR A 75 -3.88 -5.63 -15.39
N ASP A 76 -3.36 -4.41 -15.42
CA ASP A 76 -2.47 -3.92 -16.48
C ASP A 76 -1.05 -3.69 -15.94
N MET A 77 -0.06 -4.21 -16.67
CA MET A 77 1.36 -4.01 -16.41
C MET A 77 1.72 -2.51 -16.39
N ARG A 78 1.07 -1.70 -17.24
CA ARG A 78 1.34 -0.25 -17.35
C ARG A 78 1.18 0.47 -16.02
N THR A 79 0.21 0.06 -15.19
CA THR A 79 0.00 0.64 -13.87
C THR A 79 1.15 0.31 -12.90
N THR A 80 1.73 -0.88 -13.01
CA THR A 80 2.90 -1.29 -12.21
C THR A 80 4.19 -0.65 -12.71
N MET A 81 4.33 -0.45 -14.03
CA MET A 81 5.51 0.20 -14.63
C MET A 81 5.68 1.65 -14.15
N MET A 82 4.65 2.32 -13.64
CA MET A 82 4.80 3.67 -13.07
C MET A 82 5.85 3.74 -11.94
N TYR A 83 6.12 2.63 -11.25
CA TYR A 83 7.09 2.58 -10.15
C TYR A 83 8.55 2.50 -10.62
N THR A 84 8.82 2.14 -11.87
CA THR A 84 10.20 2.02 -12.36
C THR A 84 10.90 3.37 -12.44
N HIS A 85 10.16 4.46 -12.67
CA HIS A 85 10.70 5.82 -12.64
C HIS A 85 11.28 6.24 -11.28
N CYS A 86 10.91 5.54 -10.20
CA CYS A 86 11.41 5.84 -8.85
C CYS A 86 12.76 5.18 -8.55
N ILE A 87 13.27 4.30 -9.42
CA ILE A 87 14.55 3.63 -9.23
C ILE A 87 15.55 4.18 -10.25
N PRO A 88 16.71 4.71 -9.81
CA PRO A 88 17.76 5.11 -10.73
C PRO A 88 18.26 3.92 -11.53
N ASP A 89 18.56 4.12 -12.83
CA ASP A 89 19.05 3.08 -13.75
C ASP A 89 20.26 2.33 -13.16
N ARG A 90 19.99 1.17 -12.56
CA ARG A 90 21.01 0.18 -12.18
C ARG A 90 21.23 -0.83 -13.28
N THR A 91 20.19 -1.11 -14.06
CA THR A 91 20.10 -2.20 -15.05
C THR A 91 21.06 -2.03 -16.23
N ALA A 92 21.36 -0.80 -16.66
CA ALA A 92 22.20 -0.58 -17.84
C ALA A 92 23.71 -0.83 -17.60
N LYS A 93 24.18 -0.76 -16.34
CA LYS A 93 25.63 -0.89 -16.05
C LYS A 93 26.09 -2.31 -15.75
N GLU A 94 25.17 -3.26 -15.51
CA GLU A 94 25.49 -4.63 -15.12
C GLU A 94 24.98 -5.70 -16.11
N ALA A 95 24.31 -5.28 -17.19
CA ALA A 95 23.92 -6.20 -18.26
C ALA A 95 25.16 -6.68 -19.02
N LYS A 96 25.87 -7.66 -18.46
CA LYS A 96 26.83 -8.47 -19.21
C LYS A 96 26.07 -9.25 -20.26
N ASN A 97 26.50 -9.11 -21.51
CA ASN A 97 25.99 -9.94 -22.58
C ASN A 97 26.30 -11.41 -22.23
N PRO A 98 25.31 -12.31 -22.28
CA PRO A 98 25.51 -13.73 -21.99
C PRO A 98 26.48 -14.44 -22.95
N LEU A 99 26.90 -13.76 -24.01
CA LEU A 99 27.89 -14.24 -24.98
C LEU A 99 29.28 -13.60 -24.81
N ASP A 100 29.43 -12.65 -23.88
CA ASP A 100 30.73 -12.08 -23.53
C ASP A 100 31.44 -13.05 -22.55
N PHE A 101 32.03 -14.12 -23.09
CA PHE A 101 32.96 -15.03 -22.40
C PHE A 101 34.40 -14.52 -22.50
#